data_AF-A0A497A5V5-F1
#
_entry.id   AF-A0A497A5V5-F1
#
_cell.length_a   1.000
_cell.length_b   1.000
_cell.length_c   1.000
_cell.angle_alpha   90.00
_cell.angle_beta   90.00
_cell.angle_gamma   90.00
#
_symmetry.space_group_name_H-M   'P 1'
#
loop_
_entity.id
_entity.type
_entity.pdbx_description
1 polymer ?
#
loop_
_entity_poly.entity_id
_entity_poly.type
_entity_poly.pdbx_seq_one_letter_code
_entity_poly.pdbx_strand_id
1 'polypeptide(L)'
;MERTKFILNEKDMPTSWYNILPDLPEPLPPPLHPATGKPLTPDDLAPLFPMALIMQEVSTERYIEIPEEVQAIYRTWRPTALHRAHRLEKALDTPAKIFYKYEGTSQAGSHKPNTAVAQAYYNKKEGIKRITTETGAGQWGSALAMGCMFFNIELKVYMVKVSYE
;
A
#
# COMPACT_ATOMS: atom_id res chain seq x y z
N MET A 1 -1.70 14.65 32.76
CA MET A 1 -2.19 13.37 32.20
C MET A 1 -1.23 12.94 31.10
N GLU A 2 -0.70 11.72 31.12
CA GLU A 2 0.28 11.30 30.10
C GLU A 2 -0.35 11.17 28.70
N ARG A 3 0.31 11.73 27.68
CA ARG A 3 -0.17 11.67 26.30
C ARG A 3 -0.17 10.22 25.81
N THR A 4 -1.33 9.74 25.36
CA THR A 4 -1.52 8.37 24.86
C THR A 4 -1.61 8.30 23.34
N LYS A 5 -2.19 9.32 22.70
CA LYS A 5 -2.39 9.38 21.25
C LYS A 5 -1.62 10.55 20.63
N PHE A 6 -1.00 10.28 19.49
CA PHE A 6 -0.22 11.22 18.70
C PHE A 6 -0.82 11.23 17.29
N ILE A 7 -1.35 12.38 16.88
CA ILE A 7 -1.98 12.59 15.59
C ILE A 7 -1.15 13.65 14.87
N LEU A 8 -0.83 13.37 13.61
CA LEU A 8 -0.16 14.29 12.70
C LEU A 8 -1.24 15.18 12.04
N ASN A 9 -0.98 16.46 11.77
CA ASN A 9 -1.95 17.23 10.99
C ASN A 9 -1.90 16.80 9.52
N GLU A 10 -3.02 16.88 8.82
CA GLU A 10 -3.09 16.54 7.38
C GLU A 10 -2.13 17.39 6.53
N LYS A 11 -1.92 18.66 6.89
CA LYS A 11 -0.96 19.55 6.20
C LYS A 11 0.50 19.10 6.32
N ASP A 12 0.80 18.27 7.33
CA ASP A 12 2.14 17.76 7.61
C ASP A 12 2.32 16.34 7.03
N MET A 13 1.34 15.82 6.26
CA MET A 13 1.43 14.52 5.62
C MET A 13 2.53 14.50 4.55
N PRO A 14 3.26 13.38 4.41
CA PRO A 14 4.20 13.21 3.30
C PRO A 14 3.51 13.33 1.95
N THR A 15 4.18 14.01 1.01
CA THR A 15 3.74 14.17 -0.39
C THR A 15 4.45 13.20 -1.34
N SER A 16 5.36 12.38 -0.82
CA SER A 16 6.13 11.40 -1.60
C SER A 16 6.16 10.06 -0.87
N TRP A 17 6.11 8.97 -1.62
CA TRP A 17 6.54 7.66 -1.13
C TRP A 17 8.07 7.59 -1.09
N TYR A 18 8.59 6.82 -0.15
CA TYR A 18 10.02 6.55 -0.04
C TYR A 18 10.33 5.20 -0.68
N ASN A 19 11.32 5.19 -1.56
CA ASN A 19 11.87 3.99 -2.18
C ASN A 19 13.21 3.66 -1.51
N ILE A 20 13.30 2.46 -0.96
CA ILE A 20 14.50 2.01 -0.22
C ILE A 20 15.63 1.54 -1.14
N LEU A 21 15.33 1.15 -2.39
CA LEU A 21 16.31 0.60 -3.34
C LEU A 21 17.61 1.41 -3.47
N PRO A 22 17.60 2.75 -3.61
CA PRO A 22 18.84 3.53 -3.71
C PRO A 22 19.68 3.59 -2.42
N ASP A 23 19.11 3.20 -1.28
CA ASP A 23 19.75 3.27 0.03
C ASP A 23 20.10 1.87 0.59
N LEU A 24 19.90 0.81 -0.19
CA LEU A 24 20.34 -0.54 0.18
C LEU A 24 21.88 -0.62 0.19
N PRO A 25 22.47 -1.41 1.10
CA PRO A 25 23.93 -1.57 1.18
C PRO A 25 24.53 -2.24 -0.05
N GLU A 26 23.73 -3.04 -0.77
CA GLU A 26 24.07 -3.68 -2.03
C GLU A 26 22.82 -3.72 -2.93
N PRO A 27 22.97 -3.76 -4.26
CA PRO A 27 21.84 -3.83 -5.17
C PRO A 27 20.99 -5.09 -4.94
N LEU A 28 19.67 -4.93 -4.93
CA LEU A 28 18.75 -6.06 -4.85
C LEU A 28 18.91 -6.93 -6.12
N PRO A 29 19.01 -8.26 -6.01
CA PRO A 29 19.01 -9.13 -7.17
C PRO A 29 17.76 -8.92 -8.03
N PRO A 30 17.88 -8.84 -9.36
CA PRO A 30 16.73 -8.62 -10.21
C PRO A 30 15.79 -9.83 -10.18
N PRO A 31 14.47 -9.61 -10.32
CA PRO A 31 13.54 -10.71 -10.52
C PRO A 31 13.87 -11.43 -11.84
N LEU A 32 13.74 -12.75 -11.84
CA LEU A 32 14.07 -13.60 -12.98
C LEU A 32 12.81 -14.12 -13.68
N HIS A 33 12.84 -14.17 -15.00
CA HIS A 33 11.81 -14.80 -15.80
C HIS A 33 11.78 -16.31 -15.52
N PRO A 34 10.64 -16.89 -15.09
CA PRO A 34 10.59 -18.26 -14.57
C PRO A 34 10.96 -19.32 -15.61
N ALA A 35 10.69 -19.08 -16.90
CA ALA A 35 11.05 -20.02 -17.97
C ALA A 35 12.50 -19.92 -18.46
N THR A 36 13.13 -18.74 -18.40
CA THR A 36 14.45 -18.52 -19.03
C THR A 36 15.57 -18.33 -18.01
N GLY A 37 15.25 -18.03 -16.75
CA GLY A 37 16.20 -17.71 -15.70
C GLY A 37 16.94 -16.39 -15.89
N LYS A 38 16.58 -15.58 -16.90
CA LYS A 38 17.18 -14.27 -17.16
C LYS A 38 16.43 -13.17 -16.40
N PRO A 39 17.07 -12.03 -16.08
CA PRO A 39 16.38 -10.87 -15.49
C PRO A 39 15.14 -10.46 -16.30
N LEU A 40 14.05 -10.10 -15.61
CA LEU A 40 12.84 -9.59 -16.24
C LEU A 40 13.11 -8.25 -16.94
N THR A 41 12.42 -8.05 -18.05
CA THR A 41 12.31 -6.79 -18.78
C THR A 41 10.92 -6.18 -18.56
N PRO A 42 10.72 -4.87 -18.82
CA PRO A 42 9.39 -4.26 -18.78
C PRO A 42 8.35 -4.98 -19.65
N ASP A 43 8.77 -5.50 -20.81
CA ASP A 43 7.89 -6.23 -21.73
C ASP A 43 7.37 -7.54 -21.13
N ASP A 44 8.14 -8.18 -20.24
CA ASP A 44 7.70 -9.39 -19.54
C ASP A 44 6.57 -9.09 -18.53
N LEU A 45 6.46 -7.84 -18.06
CA LEU A 45 5.48 -7.38 -17.06
C LEU A 45 4.27 -6.67 -17.69
N ALA A 46 4.41 -6.12 -18.89
CA ALA A 46 3.38 -5.38 -19.61
C ALA A 46 2.04 -6.13 -19.79
N PRO A 47 1.99 -7.47 -19.91
CA PRO A 47 0.72 -8.20 -19.93
C PRO A 47 -0.06 -8.17 -18.62
N LEU A 48 0.61 -7.87 -17.50
CA LEU A 48 0.04 -7.94 -16.15
C LEU A 48 -0.22 -6.56 -15.55
N PHE A 49 0.65 -5.59 -15.85
CA PHE A 49 0.64 -4.29 -15.19
C PHE A 49 0.67 -3.12 -16.18
N PRO A 50 -0.01 -2.00 -15.87
CA PRO A 50 0.19 -0.73 -16.56
C PRO A 50 1.65 -0.24 -16.43
N MET A 51 2.12 0.49 -17.44
CA MET A 51 3.53 0.91 -17.54
C MET A 51 3.96 1.77 -16.35
N ALA A 52 3.09 2.64 -15.83
CA ALA A 52 3.37 3.48 -14.67
C ALA A 52 3.64 2.68 -13.38
N LEU A 53 3.06 1.48 -13.25
CA LEU A 53 3.38 0.59 -12.13
C LEU A 53 4.71 -0.15 -12.37
N ILE A 54 4.97 -0.57 -13.61
CA ILE A 54 6.23 -1.21 -14.01
C ILE A 54 7.41 -0.26 -13.76
N MET A 55 7.27 1.02 -14.13
CA MET A 55 8.30 2.03 -13.93
C MET A 55 8.61 2.31 -12.45
N GLN A 56 7.63 2.14 -11.56
CA GLN A 56 7.86 2.26 -10.11
C GLN A 56 8.68 1.10 -9.57
N GLU A 57 8.44 -0.13 -10.06
CA GLU A 57 9.17 -1.33 -9.65
C GLU A 57 10.67 -1.25 -9.98
N VAL A 58 11.01 -0.63 -11.12
CA VAL A 58 12.41 -0.47 -11.57
C VAL A 58 13.02 0.88 -11.22
N SER A 59 12.31 1.71 -10.46
CA SER A 59 12.77 3.07 -10.14
C SER A 59 13.97 3.05 -9.20
N THR A 60 14.94 3.91 -9.50
CA THR A 60 16.10 4.21 -8.63
C THR A 60 15.93 5.54 -7.89
N GLU A 61 14.81 6.24 -8.08
CA GLU A 61 14.54 7.48 -7.38
C GLU A 61 14.20 7.22 -5.92
N ARG A 62 14.82 7.96 -5.00
CA ARG A 62 14.60 7.81 -3.54
C ARG A 62 13.19 8.21 -3.11
N TYR A 63 12.61 9.19 -3.80
CA TYR A 63 11.27 9.69 -3.50
C TYR A 63 10.43 9.72 -4.76
N ILE A 64 9.26 9.11 -4.69
CA ILE A 64 8.29 9.11 -5.79
C ILE A 64 7.11 9.97 -5.33
N GLU A 65 6.80 11.02 -6.08
CA GLU A 65 5.69 11.92 -5.73
C GLU A 65 4.35 11.17 -5.72
N ILE A 66 3.56 11.41 -4.67
CA ILE A 66 2.21 10.87 -4.56
C ILE A 66 1.29 11.77 -5.38
N PRO A 67 0.58 11.25 -6.39
CA PRO A 67 -0.35 12.06 -7.18
C PRO A 67 -1.40 12.76 -6.31
N GLU A 68 -1.74 14.01 -6.65
CA GLU A 68 -2.69 14.81 -5.85
C GLU A 68 -4.03 14.09 -5.62
N GLU A 69 -4.56 13.41 -6.63
CA GLU A 69 -5.79 12.61 -6.54
C GLU A 69 -5.66 11.48 -5.49
N VAL A 70 -4.49 10.82 -5.41
CA VAL A 70 -4.21 9.78 -4.42
C VAL A 70 -4.06 10.39 -3.03
N GLN A 71 -3.38 11.55 -2.90
CA GLN A 71 -3.28 12.26 -1.63
C GLN A 71 -4.66 12.69 -1.11
N ALA A 72 -5.53 13.19 -1.99
CA ALA A 72 -6.89 13.58 -1.64
C ALA A 72 -7.70 12.41 -1.08
N ILE A 73 -7.59 11.22 -1.68
CA ILE A 73 -8.23 10.01 -1.17
C ILE A 73 -7.61 9.58 0.16
N TYR A 74 -6.27 9.62 0.31
CA TYR A 74 -5.62 9.30 1.58
C TYR A 74 -6.13 10.15 2.74
N ARG A 75 -6.40 11.45 2.54
CA ARG A 75 -6.93 12.33 3.60
C ARG A 75 -8.27 11.85 4.17
N THR A 76 -8.99 10.94 3.49
CA THR A 76 -10.24 10.38 4.02
C THR A 76 -10.04 9.39 5.19
N TRP A 77 -8.81 8.88 5.42
CA TRP A 77 -8.48 8.04 6.61
C TRP A 77 -7.07 8.22 7.18
N ARG A 78 -6.18 8.92 6.47
CA ARG A 78 -4.82 9.27 6.90
C ARG A 78 -4.79 10.73 7.35
N PRO A 79 -3.91 11.11 8.29
CA PRO A 79 -2.90 10.25 8.92
C PRO A 79 -3.48 9.37 10.02
N THR A 80 -2.96 8.15 10.13
CA THR A 80 -3.34 7.22 11.20
C THR A 80 -2.71 7.61 12.53
N ALA A 81 -3.36 7.32 13.65
CA ALA A 81 -2.84 7.66 14.97
C ALA A 81 -1.64 6.77 15.36
N LEU A 82 -0.64 7.37 16.01
CA LEU A 82 0.38 6.65 16.76
C LEU A 82 -0.04 6.60 18.22
N HIS A 83 -0.05 5.42 18.82
CA HIS A 83 -0.48 5.22 20.19
C HIS A 83 0.70 4.78 21.06
N ARG A 84 0.78 5.26 22.29
CA ARG A 84 1.64 4.69 23.33
C ARG A 84 0.85 3.70 24.18
N ALA A 85 1.40 2.50 24.35
CA ALA A 85 0.73 1.38 24.99
C ALA A 85 1.02 1.28 26.50
N HIS A 86 0.72 2.34 27.27
CA HIS A 86 1.01 2.43 28.72
C HIS A 86 0.59 1.20 29.54
N ARG A 87 -0.59 0.63 29.24
CA ARG A 87 -1.08 -0.57 29.93
C ARG A 87 -0.27 -1.81 29.60
N LEU A 88 0.23 -1.92 28.37
CA LEU A 88 1.11 -3.02 27.95
C LEU A 88 2.50 -2.85 28.57
N GLU A 89 3.04 -1.63 28.58
CA GLU A 89 4.30 -1.29 29.27
C GLU A 89 4.24 -1.75 30.75
N LYS A 90 3.15 -1.39 31.45
CA LYS A 90 2.91 -1.81 32.84
C LYS A 90 2.74 -3.33 32.99
N ALA A 91 2.01 -3.98 32.09
CA ALA A 91 1.77 -5.42 32.17
C ALA A 91 3.04 -6.25 31.96
N LEU A 92 3.99 -5.72 31.20
CA LEU A 92 5.29 -6.33 30.91
C LEU A 92 6.39 -5.94 31.91
N ASP A 93 6.10 -5.03 32.85
CA ASP A 93 7.08 -4.44 33.78
C ASP A 93 8.37 -3.98 33.07
N THR A 94 8.21 -3.29 31.94
CA THR A 94 9.33 -2.88 31.09
C THR A 94 9.61 -1.38 31.20
N PRO A 95 10.89 -0.96 31.22
CA PRO A 95 11.25 0.45 31.07
C PRO A 95 11.13 0.92 29.62
N ALA A 96 10.92 0.01 28.66
CA ALA A 96 10.76 0.36 27.26
C ALA A 96 9.45 1.09 27.01
N LYS A 97 9.47 2.07 26.11
CA LYS A 97 8.27 2.73 25.61
C LYS A 97 7.75 1.99 24.39
N ILE A 98 6.50 1.55 24.43
CA ILE A 98 5.90 0.75 23.37
C ILE A 98 4.91 1.62 22.60
N PHE A 99 5.19 1.80 21.31
CA PHE A 99 4.30 2.51 20.40
C PHE A 99 3.79 1.60 19.30
N TYR A 100 2.57 1.84 18.85
CA TYR A 100 2.03 1.19 17.66
C TYR A 100 1.38 2.21 16.73
N LYS A 101 1.69 2.10 15.44
CA LYS A 101 1.06 2.87 14.36
C LYS A 101 -0.22 2.16 13.96
N TYR A 102 -1.37 2.74 14.28
CA TYR A 102 -2.65 2.07 14.14
C TYR A 102 -3.21 2.22 12.72
N GLU A 103 -2.81 1.33 11.80
CA GLU A 103 -3.26 1.34 10.40
C GLU A 103 -4.68 0.76 10.20
N GLY A 104 -5.42 0.47 11.28
CA GLY A 104 -6.79 -0.05 11.21
C GLY A 104 -7.87 1.00 10.95
N THR A 105 -7.50 2.27 10.73
CA THR A 105 -8.45 3.39 10.62
C THR A 105 -9.15 3.52 9.27
N SER A 106 -8.63 2.86 8.23
CA SER A 106 -9.26 2.87 6.91
C SER A 106 -10.61 2.13 6.93
N GLN A 107 -11.48 2.43 5.95
CA GLN A 107 -12.77 1.77 5.79
C GLN A 107 -12.61 0.26 5.56
N ALA A 108 -11.48 -0.19 5.02
CA ALA A 108 -11.13 -1.60 4.88
C ALA A 108 -10.40 -2.19 6.12
N GLY A 109 -10.18 -1.39 7.17
CA GLY A 109 -9.64 -1.84 8.46
C GLY A 109 -8.17 -2.28 8.46
N SER A 110 -7.36 -1.85 7.49
CA SER A 110 -5.93 -2.21 7.41
C SER A 110 -5.10 -1.18 6.63
N HIS A 111 -3.79 -1.43 6.50
CA HIS A 111 -2.87 -0.63 5.68
C HIS A 111 -3.02 -0.89 4.17
N LYS A 112 -3.74 -1.93 3.75
CA LYS A 112 -3.82 -2.35 2.33
C LYS A 112 -4.41 -1.29 1.39
N PRO A 113 -5.36 -0.43 1.79
CA PRO A 113 -5.82 0.69 0.98
C PRO A 113 -4.71 1.64 0.54
N ASN A 114 -3.60 1.72 1.27
CA ASN A 114 -2.47 2.56 0.90
C ASN A 114 -1.93 2.18 -0.49
N THR A 115 -1.71 0.89 -0.80
CA THR A 115 -1.29 0.50 -2.16
C THR A 115 -2.46 0.35 -3.13
N ALA A 116 -3.62 -0.14 -2.65
CA ALA A 116 -4.77 -0.39 -3.50
C ALA A 116 -5.28 0.87 -4.23
N VAL A 117 -5.32 2.02 -3.54
CA VAL A 117 -5.72 3.29 -4.16
C VAL A 117 -4.72 3.73 -5.21
N ALA A 118 -3.42 3.62 -4.95
CA ALA A 118 -2.39 3.95 -5.93
C ALA A 118 -2.47 3.05 -7.17
N GLN A 119 -2.62 1.74 -7.00
CA GLN A 119 -2.76 0.80 -8.12
C GLN A 119 -4.02 1.07 -8.94
N ALA A 120 -5.16 1.32 -8.29
CA ALA A 120 -6.39 1.70 -8.99
C ALA A 120 -6.22 3.02 -9.76
N TYR A 121 -5.55 4.01 -9.17
CA TYR A 121 -5.25 5.29 -9.83
C TYR A 121 -4.44 5.11 -11.12
N TYR A 122 -3.32 4.39 -11.07
CA TYR A 122 -2.45 4.21 -12.25
C TYR A 122 -3.13 3.39 -13.35
N ASN A 123 -3.88 2.34 -12.98
CA ASN A 123 -4.73 1.61 -13.92
C ASN A 123 -5.76 2.54 -14.58
N LYS A 124 -6.41 3.42 -13.80
CA LYS A 124 -7.38 4.38 -14.34
C LYS A 124 -6.74 5.34 -15.33
N LYS A 125 -5.57 5.89 -15.00
CA LYS A 125 -4.84 6.85 -15.85
C LYS A 125 -4.43 6.23 -17.19
N GLU A 126 -4.12 4.93 -17.21
CA GLU A 126 -3.79 4.20 -18.43
C GLU A 126 -5.01 3.61 -19.16
N GLY A 127 -6.23 4.00 -18.76
CA GLY A 127 -7.45 3.63 -19.46
C GLY A 127 -7.95 2.20 -19.17
N ILE A 128 -7.37 1.52 -18.18
CA ILE A 128 -7.85 0.21 -17.74
C ILE A 128 -9.25 0.36 -17.13
N LYS A 129 -10.19 -0.44 -17.65
CA LYS A 129 -11.59 -0.40 -17.25
C LYS A 129 -11.96 -1.45 -16.21
N ARG A 130 -11.16 -2.52 -16.13
CA ARG A 130 -11.40 -3.66 -15.24
C ARG A 130 -10.09 -4.23 -14.72
N ILE A 131 -10.05 -4.53 -13.43
CA ILE A 131 -8.94 -5.21 -12.75
C ILE A 131 -9.43 -6.54 -12.21
N THR A 132 -8.53 -7.51 -12.08
CA THR A 132 -8.77 -8.77 -11.37
C THR A 132 -7.76 -8.92 -10.24
N THR A 133 -8.17 -9.52 -9.13
CA THR A 133 -7.24 -9.90 -8.05
C THR A 133 -7.74 -11.12 -7.30
N GLU A 134 -6.86 -11.78 -6.56
CA GLU A 134 -7.13 -12.83 -5.61
C GLU A 134 -7.43 -12.28 -4.20
N THR A 135 -8.06 -13.07 -3.33
CA THR A 135 -8.03 -12.78 -1.89
C THR A 135 -8.20 -14.04 -1.05
N GLY A 136 -7.54 -14.07 0.12
CA GLY A 136 -7.73 -15.12 1.12
C GLY A 136 -8.87 -14.76 2.07
N ALA A 137 -8.54 -14.17 3.23
CA ALA A 137 -9.52 -13.73 4.24
C ALA A 137 -10.35 -12.49 3.83
N GLY A 138 -10.08 -11.88 2.67
CA GLY A 138 -10.86 -10.75 2.14
C GLY A 138 -10.23 -9.36 2.32
N GLN A 139 -9.24 -9.18 3.21
CA GLN A 139 -8.67 -7.84 3.47
C GLN A 139 -8.13 -7.14 2.21
N TRP A 140 -7.45 -7.88 1.33
CA TRP A 140 -6.92 -7.33 0.08
C TRP A 140 -8.03 -7.07 -0.94
N GLY A 141 -8.95 -8.01 -1.12
CA GLY A 141 -10.11 -7.83 -2.00
C GLY A 141 -10.93 -6.60 -1.60
N SER A 142 -11.19 -6.40 -0.30
CA SER A 142 -11.90 -5.23 0.22
C SER A 142 -11.14 -3.93 0.00
N ALA A 143 -9.81 -3.93 0.19
CA ALA A 143 -8.98 -2.75 -0.05
C ALA A 143 -8.95 -2.36 -1.54
N LEU A 144 -8.81 -3.33 -2.44
CA LEU A 144 -8.82 -3.07 -3.87
C LEU A 144 -10.22 -2.71 -4.38
N ALA A 145 -11.27 -3.29 -3.82
CA ALA A 145 -12.65 -2.88 -4.11
C ALA A 145 -12.88 -1.41 -3.74
N MET A 146 -12.46 -1.00 -2.54
CA MET A 146 -12.48 0.40 -2.12
C MET A 146 -11.67 1.30 -3.07
N GLY A 147 -10.45 0.90 -3.44
CA GLY A 147 -9.62 1.66 -4.39
C GLY A 147 -10.27 1.83 -5.77
N CYS A 148 -10.81 0.75 -6.33
CA CYS A 148 -11.49 0.77 -7.63
C CYS A 148 -12.76 1.64 -7.62
N MET A 149 -13.49 1.66 -6.50
CA MET A 149 -14.69 2.49 -6.34
C MET A 149 -14.38 3.99 -6.43
N PHE A 150 -13.25 4.47 -5.90
CA PHE A 150 -12.87 5.88 -6.01
C PHE A 150 -12.61 6.33 -7.46
N PHE A 151 -12.23 5.41 -8.33
CA PHE A 151 -11.83 5.70 -9.72
C PHE A 151 -12.81 5.16 -10.77
N ASN A 152 -13.94 4.59 -10.34
CA ASN A 152 -14.93 3.94 -11.20
C ASN A 152 -14.29 2.91 -12.15
N ILE A 153 -13.56 1.96 -11.56
CA ILE A 153 -12.98 0.79 -12.24
C ILE A 153 -13.76 -0.45 -11.83
N GLU A 154 -14.09 -1.33 -12.78
CA GLU A 154 -14.70 -2.63 -12.47
C GLU A 154 -13.67 -3.55 -11.78
N LEU A 155 -14.07 -4.23 -10.70
CA LEU A 155 -13.19 -5.19 -10.03
C LEU A 155 -13.83 -6.57 -9.99
N LYS A 156 -13.04 -7.58 -10.37
CA LYS A 156 -13.37 -9.00 -10.13
C LYS A 156 -12.40 -9.58 -9.11
N VAL A 157 -12.91 -9.95 -7.94
CA VAL A 157 -12.15 -10.61 -6.88
C VAL A 157 -12.37 -12.13 -6.96
N TYR A 158 -11.28 -12.89 -6.96
CA TYR A 158 -11.26 -14.35 -6.85
C TYR A 158 -10.89 -14.74 -5.41
N MET A 159 -11.90 -15.01 -4.59
CA MET A 159 -11.70 -15.37 -3.19
C MET A 159 -11.48 -16.88 -3.04
N VAL A 160 -10.55 -17.26 -2.17
CA VAL A 160 -10.30 -18.68 -1.85
C VAL A 160 -11.59 -19.35 -1.39
N LYS A 161 -11.94 -20.50 -1.98
CA LYS A 161 -13.23 -21.18 -1.79
C LYS A 161 -13.65 -21.31 -0.31
N VAL A 162 -12.78 -21.84 0.53
CA VAL A 162 -13.07 -22.08 1.96
C VAL A 162 -13.25 -20.80 2.79
N SER A 163 -12.78 -19.66 2.29
CA SER A 163 -13.01 -18.35 2.93
C SER A 163 -14.27 -17.66 2.42
N TYR A 164 -14.74 -18.05 1.23
CA TYR A 164 -15.90 -17.47 0.57
C TYR A 164 -17.22 -18.09 1.04
N GLU A 165 -17.20 -19.41 1.24
CA GLU A 165 -18.32 -20.22 1.77
C GLU A 165 -18.47 -20.07 3.29
#